data_AF-A0A7W1A5S7-F1
#
_entry.id   AF-A0A7W1A5S7-F1
#
_cell.length_a   1.000
_cell.length_b   1.000
_cell.length_c   1.000
_cell.angle_alpha   90.00
_cell.angle_beta   90.00
_cell.angle_gamma   90.00
#
_symmetry.space_group_name_H-M   'P 1'
#
loop_
_entity.id
_entity.type
_entity.pdbx_description
1 polymer ?
#
loop_
_entity_poly.entity_id
_entity_poly.type
_entity_poly.pdbx_seq_one_letter_code
_entity_poly.pdbx_strand_id
1 'polypeptide(L)'
;MPAELIDGKAIARKIRAEAAARVSQLTAKGTKPGLAVVLVGDDAASAVYVTAKGKACEEAGMHSVTIRLPASTPENDLLRQVDELNADAAIHGILVQMPLPRHVDSAKVLRRIDPAKDVDGFHPVNVGKMLIGERDGFLPCTPAGIQVMLQEAGVKTSGKNCVIVGRSNIVGKPMAALLMQDAGDANCTVTVCHRHTADLASHTKSADIL
;
A
#
# COMPACT_ATOMS: atom_id res chain seq x y z
N MET A 1 -9.58 20.35 25.53
CA MET A 1 -8.24 19.74 25.50
C MET A 1 -7.83 19.60 24.04
N PRO A 2 -6.59 19.92 23.66
CA PRO A 2 -6.11 19.67 22.30
C PRO A 2 -6.02 18.15 22.04
N ALA A 3 -6.11 17.74 20.78
CA ALA A 3 -5.92 16.34 20.39
C ALA A 3 -4.47 15.89 20.65
N GLU A 4 -4.28 14.61 20.97
CA GLU A 4 -2.95 14.00 21.02
C GLU A 4 -2.43 13.77 19.60
N LEU A 5 -1.14 14.04 19.38
CA LEU A 5 -0.51 13.91 18.08
C LEU A 5 -0.04 12.46 17.85
N ILE A 6 -0.59 11.81 16.83
CA ILE A 6 -0.02 10.57 16.31
C ILE A 6 1.19 10.93 15.43
N ASP A 7 2.42 10.81 15.97
CA ASP A 7 3.64 11.13 15.24
C ASP A 7 4.03 10.02 14.24
N GLY A 8 3.46 10.11 13.04
CA GLY A 8 3.76 9.19 11.95
C GLY A 8 5.24 9.17 11.53
N LYS A 9 6.03 10.23 11.78
CA LYS A 9 7.47 10.21 11.49
C LYS A 9 8.22 9.34 12.49
N ALA A 10 7.86 9.42 13.77
CA ALA A 10 8.44 8.56 14.80
C ALA A 10 8.09 7.08 14.53
N ILE A 11 6.82 6.79 14.25
CA ILE A 11 6.35 5.44 13.91
C ILE A 11 7.09 4.91 12.67
N ALA A 12 7.18 5.69 11.59
CA ALA A 12 7.87 5.27 10.38
C ALA A 12 9.37 4.97 10.62
N ARG A 13 10.07 5.75 11.46
CA ARG A 13 11.47 5.46 11.82
C ARG A 13 11.61 4.12 12.54
N LYS A 14 10.72 3.84 13.51
CA LYS A 14 10.68 2.55 14.23
C LYS A 14 10.50 1.38 13.25
N ILE A 15 9.45 1.45 12.41
CA ILE A 15 9.14 0.39 11.43
C ILE A 15 10.28 0.17 10.42
N ARG A 16 10.95 1.24 9.97
CA ARG A 16 12.12 1.11 9.07
C ARG A 16 13.30 0.41 9.74
N ALA A 17 13.58 0.71 11.01
CA ALA A 17 14.64 0.05 11.75
C ALA A 17 14.36 -1.45 11.93
N GLU A 18 13.12 -1.81 12.26
CA GLU A 18 12.67 -3.20 12.35
C GLU A 18 12.77 -3.93 10.99
N ALA A 19 12.36 -3.27 9.90
CA ALA A 19 12.50 -3.79 8.56
C ALA A 19 13.96 -4.05 8.18
N ALA A 20 14.87 -3.10 8.45
CA ALA A 20 16.30 -3.24 8.19
C ALA A 20 16.91 -4.43 8.97
N ALA A 21 16.52 -4.61 10.23
CA ALA A 21 16.96 -5.75 11.03
C ALA A 21 16.49 -7.10 10.42
N ARG A 22 15.23 -7.18 9.96
CA ARG A 22 14.69 -8.36 9.28
C ARG A 22 15.39 -8.64 7.94
N VAL A 23 15.66 -7.59 7.16
CA VAL A 23 16.40 -7.70 5.89
C VAL A 23 17.81 -8.23 6.13
N SER A 24 18.50 -7.74 7.16
CA SER A 24 19.83 -8.24 7.55
C SER A 24 19.79 -9.74 7.89
N GLN A 25 18.80 -10.18 8.67
CA GLN A 25 18.63 -11.60 9.02
C GLN A 25 18.34 -12.49 7.82
N LEU A 26 17.51 -12.05 6.87
CA LEU A 26 17.24 -12.78 5.64
C LEU A 26 18.48 -12.86 4.74
N THR A 27 19.22 -11.75 4.64
CA THR A 27 20.44 -11.67 3.84
C THR A 27 21.51 -12.62 4.38
N ALA A 28 21.66 -12.71 5.70
CA ALA A 28 22.56 -13.67 6.34
C ALA A 28 22.18 -15.14 6.07
N LYS A 29 20.91 -15.41 5.77
CA LYS A 29 20.41 -16.73 5.35
C LYS A 29 20.49 -16.97 3.84
N GLY A 30 21.08 -16.06 3.08
CA GLY A 30 21.25 -16.17 1.63
C GLY A 30 20.12 -15.58 0.80
N THR A 31 19.12 -14.93 1.41
CA THR A 31 18.01 -14.28 0.70
C THR A 31 18.10 -12.77 0.87
N LYS A 32 18.48 -12.05 -0.18
CA LYS A 32 18.44 -10.58 -0.19
C LYS A 32 17.09 -10.12 -0.77
N PRO A 33 16.17 -9.56 0.04
CA PRO A 33 14.88 -9.10 -0.47
C PRO A 33 15.06 -8.06 -1.56
N GLY A 34 14.27 -8.17 -2.62
CA GLY A 34 14.38 -7.35 -3.82
C GLY A 34 13.08 -6.64 -4.17
N LEU A 35 13.15 -5.35 -4.43
CA LEU A 35 12.02 -4.53 -4.88
C LEU A 35 12.34 -3.91 -6.24
N ALA A 36 11.45 -4.10 -7.21
CA ALA A 36 11.46 -3.39 -8.47
C ALA A 36 10.36 -2.32 -8.49
N VAL A 37 10.74 -1.10 -8.87
CA VAL A 37 9.82 0.03 -9.06
C VAL A 37 9.85 0.46 -10.52
N VAL A 38 8.71 0.42 -11.19
CA VAL A 38 8.54 0.86 -12.59
C VAL A 38 7.88 2.23 -12.60
N LEU A 39 8.54 3.21 -13.22
CA LEU A 39 8.01 4.55 -13.48
C LEU A 39 7.84 4.73 -14.99
N VAL A 40 6.66 5.15 -15.42
CA VAL A 40 6.37 5.43 -16.83
C VAL A 40 6.05 6.91 -17.00
N GLY A 41 6.90 7.61 -17.75
CA GLY A 41 6.83 9.06 -17.94
C GLY A 41 7.56 9.88 -16.87
N ASP A 42 7.35 11.19 -16.93
CA ASP A 42 8.20 12.19 -16.26
C ASP A 42 7.43 13.01 -15.20
N ASP A 43 6.35 12.44 -14.64
CA ASP A 43 5.62 13.11 -13.56
C ASP A 43 6.55 13.38 -12.37
N ALA A 44 6.78 14.66 -12.07
CA ALA A 44 7.76 15.08 -11.07
C ALA A 44 7.42 14.59 -9.67
N ALA A 45 6.12 14.55 -9.32
CA ALA A 45 5.68 14.03 -8.03
C ALA A 45 5.98 12.53 -7.89
N SER A 46 5.67 11.76 -8.94
CA SER A 46 5.98 10.33 -9.02
C SER A 46 7.48 10.07 -8.92
N ALA A 47 8.32 10.88 -9.58
CA ALA A 47 9.77 10.74 -9.50
C ALA A 47 10.31 10.94 -8.08
N VAL A 48 9.75 11.87 -7.30
CA VAL A 48 10.11 12.07 -5.88
C VAL A 48 9.75 10.84 -5.05
N TYR A 49 8.54 10.28 -5.23
CA TYR A 49 8.12 9.08 -4.50
C TYR A 49 8.99 7.86 -4.83
N VAL A 50 9.30 7.64 -6.10
CA VAL A 50 10.15 6.52 -6.54
C VAL A 50 11.56 6.65 -5.96
N THR A 51 12.13 7.86 -5.97
CA THR A 51 13.44 8.12 -5.37
C THR A 51 13.44 7.84 -3.87
N ALA A 52 12.39 8.28 -3.16
CA ALA A 52 12.26 8.03 -1.73
C ALA A 52 12.12 6.54 -1.40
N LYS A 53 11.39 5.77 -2.22
CA LYS A 53 11.27 4.31 -2.10
C LYS A 53 12.61 3.61 -2.31
N GLY A 54 13.34 3.97 -3.38
CA GLY A 54 14.66 3.42 -3.68
C GLY A 54 15.64 3.65 -2.53
N LYS A 55 15.70 4.90 -2.02
CA LYS A 55 16.53 5.24 -0.86
C LYS A 55 16.17 4.43 0.38
N ALA A 56 14.88 4.28 0.68
CA ALA A 56 14.44 3.50 1.84
C ALA A 56 14.82 2.01 1.73
N CYS A 57 14.78 1.43 0.53
CA CYS A 57 15.25 0.08 0.27
C CYS A 57 16.76 -0.06 0.46
N GLU A 58 17.54 0.89 -0.06
CA GLU A 58 18.99 0.94 0.13
C GLU A 58 19.38 1.09 1.61
N GLU A 59 18.73 2.00 2.33
CA GLU A 59 18.90 2.20 3.78
C GLU A 59 18.56 0.92 4.58
N ALA A 60 17.60 0.13 4.11
CA ALA A 60 17.24 -1.17 4.72
C ALA A 60 18.16 -2.33 4.29
N GLY A 61 19.09 -2.12 3.35
CA GLY A 61 19.98 -3.16 2.83
C GLY A 61 19.36 -4.08 1.77
N MET A 62 18.22 -3.70 1.18
CA MET A 62 17.52 -4.47 0.15
C MET A 62 18.19 -4.35 -1.23
N HIS A 63 17.90 -5.30 -2.12
CA HIS A 63 18.13 -5.11 -3.55
C HIS A 63 17.02 -4.20 -4.11
N SER A 64 17.39 -3.12 -4.78
CA SER A 64 16.45 -2.14 -5.30
C SER A 64 16.74 -1.93 -6.78
N VAL A 65 15.69 -2.00 -7.60
CA VAL A 65 15.77 -1.73 -9.04
C VAL A 65 14.72 -0.68 -9.37
N THR A 66 15.13 0.41 -10.01
CA THR A 66 14.21 1.41 -10.56
C THR A 66 14.27 1.40 -12.07
N ILE A 67 13.17 1.05 -12.71
CA ILE A 67 13.03 1.05 -14.16
C ILE A 67 12.26 2.31 -14.56
N ARG A 68 12.86 3.13 -15.43
CA ARG A 68 12.24 4.34 -15.97
C ARG A 68 11.96 4.13 -17.45
N LEU A 69 10.69 4.22 -17.81
CA LEU A 69 10.20 4.08 -19.18
C LEU A 69 9.65 5.41 -19.67
N PRO A 70 9.86 5.79 -20.95
CA PRO A 70 9.27 7.00 -21.52
C PRO A 70 7.74 7.04 -21.41
N ALA A 71 7.17 8.26 -21.36
CA ALA A 71 5.71 8.41 -21.41
C ALA A 71 5.09 7.88 -22.71
N SER A 72 5.88 7.71 -23.78
CA SER A 72 5.46 7.14 -25.06
C SER A 72 5.53 5.62 -25.11
N THR A 73 5.97 4.95 -24.04
CA THR A 73 6.10 3.48 -24.01
C THR A 73 4.76 2.80 -24.33
N PRO A 74 4.71 1.91 -25.32
CA PRO A 74 3.52 1.11 -25.63
C PRO A 74 3.10 0.26 -24.43
N GLU A 75 1.78 0.05 -24.26
CA GLU A 75 1.24 -0.81 -23.19
C GLU A 75 1.88 -2.20 -23.19
N ASN A 76 2.03 -2.82 -24.36
CA ASN A 76 2.63 -4.16 -24.48
C ASN A 76 4.09 -4.23 -24.00
N ASP A 77 4.85 -3.15 -24.16
CA ASP A 77 6.23 -3.09 -23.69
C ASP A 77 6.29 -3.00 -22.16
N LEU A 78 5.38 -2.23 -21.55
CA LEU A 78 5.24 -2.21 -20.10
C LEU A 78 4.79 -3.57 -19.55
N LEU A 79 3.84 -4.25 -20.20
CA LEU A 79 3.38 -5.57 -19.78
C LEU A 79 4.52 -6.60 -19.86
N ARG A 80 5.32 -6.56 -20.92
CA ARG A 80 6.52 -7.39 -21.06
C ARG A 80 7.55 -7.11 -19.97
N GLN A 81 7.76 -5.84 -19.62
CA GLN A 81 8.64 -5.48 -18.50
C GLN A 81 8.15 -6.07 -17.18
N VAL A 82 6.83 -6.06 -16.92
CA VAL A 82 6.23 -6.70 -15.75
C VAL A 82 6.46 -8.21 -15.77
N ASP A 83 6.36 -8.86 -16.93
CA ASP A 83 6.62 -10.30 -17.07
C ASP A 83 8.07 -10.68 -16.75
N GLU A 84 9.03 -9.89 -17.22
CA GLU A 84 10.44 -10.07 -16.87
C GLU A 84 10.66 -9.98 -15.36
N LEU A 85 10.04 -9.01 -14.69
CA LEU A 85 10.11 -8.85 -13.23
C LEU A 85 9.41 -9.98 -12.47
N ASN A 86 8.29 -10.49 -13.01
CA ASN A 86 7.62 -11.66 -12.44
C ASN A 86 8.52 -12.90 -12.52
N ALA A 87 9.26 -13.08 -13.60
CA ALA A 87 10.18 -14.21 -13.78
C ALA A 87 11.51 -14.06 -13.02
N ASP A 88 11.90 -12.84 -12.66
CA ASP A 88 13.17 -12.58 -11.97
C ASP A 88 13.13 -13.05 -10.50
N ALA A 89 13.97 -14.03 -10.16
CA ALA A 89 14.11 -14.58 -8.81
C ALA A 89 14.78 -13.61 -7.81
N ALA A 90 15.50 -12.59 -8.29
CA ALA A 90 16.04 -11.53 -7.43
C ALA A 90 14.96 -10.53 -6.99
N ILE A 91 13.84 -10.45 -7.72
CA ILE A 91 12.75 -9.53 -7.45
C ILE A 91 11.64 -10.26 -6.69
N HIS A 92 11.36 -9.79 -5.48
CA HIS A 92 10.36 -10.35 -4.58
C HIS A 92 9.12 -9.47 -4.47
N GLY A 93 9.24 -8.20 -4.88
CA GLY A 93 8.15 -7.24 -4.92
C GLY A 93 8.25 -6.35 -6.15
N ILE A 94 7.09 -6.03 -6.73
CA ILE A 94 6.95 -5.19 -7.91
C ILE A 94 5.96 -4.08 -7.60
N LEU A 95 6.35 -2.86 -7.95
CA LEU A 95 5.51 -1.69 -7.85
C LEU A 95 5.52 -0.94 -9.18
N VAL A 96 4.34 -0.72 -9.76
CA VAL A 96 4.19 0.18 -10.92
C VAL A 96 3.63 1.50 -10.43
N GLN A 97 4.43 2.56 -10.52
CA GLN A 97 4.10 3.88 -10.00
C GLN A 97 2.97 4.51 -10.82
N MET A 98 1.92 4.93 -10.10
CA MET A 98 0.76 5.63 -10.65
C MET A 98 0.90 7.16 -10.48
N PRO A 99 0.27 7.98 -11.35
CA PRO A 99 -0.57 7.57 -12.49
C PRO A 99 0.26 7.12 -13.71
N LEU A 100 -0.28 6.17 -14.47
CA LEU A 100 0.26 5.79 -15.78
C LEU A 100 -0.23 6.76 -16.88
N PRO A 101 0.49 6.85 -18.02
CA PRO A 101 0.02 7.58 -19.20
C PRO A 101 -1.38 7.14 -19.66
N ARG A 102 -2.15 8.07 -20.25
CA ARG A 102 -3.57 7.86 -20.59
C ARG A 102 -3.83 6.72 -21.58
N HIS A 103 -2.86 6.37 -22.42
CA HIS A 103 -2.99 5.29 -23.40
C HIS A 103 -2.73 3.90 -22.82
N VAL A 104 -2.35 3.81 -21.54
CA VAL A 104 -2.08 2.55 -20.84
C VAL A 104 -3.23 2.23 -19.89
N ASP A 105 -3.80 1.04 -20.03
CA ASP A 105 -4.78 0.50 -19.10
C ASP A 105 -4.10 0.00 -17.81
N SER A 106 -4.11 0.86 -16.79
CA SER A 106 -3.60 0.52 -15.45
C SER A 106 -4.17 -0.78 -14.89
N ALA A 107 -5.41 -1.15 -15.23
CA ALA A 107 -6.05 -2.34 -14.70
C ALA A 107 -5.51 -3.62 -15.34
N LYS A 108 -5.00 -3.56 -16.58
CA LYS A 108 -4.26 -4.68 -17.18
C LYS A 108 -2.89 -4.83 -16.55
N VAL A 109 -2.19 -3.72 -16.35
CA VAL A 109 -0.86 -3.72 -15.72
C VAL A 109 -0.93 -4.30 -14.31
N LEU A 110 -1.87 -3.83 -13.48
CA LEU A 110 -2.06 -4.35 -12.12
C LEU A 110 -2.40 -5.84 -12.08
N ARG A 111 -3.17 -6.36 -13.05
CA ARG A 111 -3.48 -7.81 -13.16
C ARG A 111 -2.33 -8.63 -13.74
N ARG A 112 -1.33 -7.98 -14.34
CA ARG A 112 -0.17 -8.67 -14.91
C ARG A 112 0.89 -8.95 -13.85
N ILE A 113 0.96 -8.16 -12.78
CA ILE A 113 1.84 -8.39 -11.64
C ILE A 113 1.41 -9.70 -10.95
N ASP A 114 2.36 -10.60 -10.69
CA ASP A 114 2.09 -11.80 -9.89
C ASP A 114 1.53 -11.38 -8.52
N PRO A 115 0.37 -11.89 -8.06
CA PRO A 115 -0.17 -11.58 -6.74
C PRO A 115 0.83 -11.76 -5.60
N ALA A 116 1.75 -12.73 -5.71
CA ALA A 116 2.81 -12.99 -4.73
C ALA A 116 3.97 -11.98 -4.77
N LYS A 117 3.99 -11.07 -5.76
CA LYS A 117 4.93 -9.95 -5.87
C LYS A 117 4.25 -8.57 -5.84
N ASP A 118 2.93 -8.50 -5.75
CA ASP A 118 2.15 -7.24 -5.72
C ASP A 118 2.24 -6.54 -4.34
N VAL A 119 3.36 -5.90 -4.06
CA VAL A 119 3.63 -5.26 -2.75
C VAL A 119 2.77 -4.03 -2.46
N ASP A 120 2.10 -3.48 -3.47
CA ASP A 120 1.11 -2.41 -3.31
C ASP A 120 -0.30 -2.95 -2.99
N GLY A 121 -0.53 -4.27 -3.11
CA GLY A 121 -1.79 -4.91 -2.75
C GLY A 121 -2.97 -4.53 -3.63
N PHE A 122 -2.73 -4.14 -4.89
CA PHE A 122 -3.77 -3.67 -5.81
C PHE A 122 -4.22 -4.75 -6.80
N HIS A 123 -3.53 -5.89 -6.87
CA HIS A 123 -3.97 -7.03 -7.66
C HIS A 123 -5.33 -7.53 -7.12
N PRO A 124 -6.34 -7.80 -7.98
CA PRO A 124 -7.66 -8.22 -7.53
C PRO A 124 -7.67 -9.44 -6.58
N VAL A 125 -6.71 -10.36 -6.75
CA VAL A 125 -6.48 -11.47 -5.80
C VAL A 125 -6.17 -10.95 -4.41
N ASN A 126 -5.17 -10.09 -4.23
CA ASN A 126 -4.82 -9.52 -2.92
C ASN A 126 -5.96 -8.68 -2.32
N VAL A 127 -6.67 -7.91 -3.17
CA VAL A 127 -7.88 -7.18 -2.74
C VAL A 127 -8.96 -8.14 -2.25
N GLY A 128 -9.17 -9.24 -2.95
CA GLY A 128 -10.12 -10.29 -2.57
C GLY A 128 -9.73 -10.94 -1.25
N LYS A 129 -8.46 -11.36 -1.10
CA LYS A 129 -7.89 -11.93 0.12
C LYS A 129 -8.10 -11.01 1.32
N MET A 130 -7.72 -9.74 1.19
CA MET A 130 -7.95 -8.72 2.22
C MET A 130 -9.43 -8.61 2.59
N LEU A 131 -10.33 -8.57 1.60
CA LEU A 131 -11.76 -8.42 1.84
C LEU A 131 -12.34 -9.59 2.65
N ILE A 132 -11.93 -10.82 2.35
CA ILE A 132 -12.40 -12.03 3.03
C ILE A 132 -11.61 -12.37 4.30
N GLY A 133 -10.62 -11.54 4.67
CA GLY A 133 -9.84 -11.70 5.91
C GLY A 133 -8.66 -12.68 5.82
N GLU A 134 -8.25 -13.10 4.62
CA GLU A 134 -7.03 -13.88 4.43
C GLU A 134 -5.77 -13.04 4.70
N ARG A 135 -4.78 -13.65 5.36
CA ARG A 135 -3.58 -12.96 5.87
C ARG A 135 -2.30 -13.25 5.09
N ASP A 136 -2.39 -14.04 4.02
CA ASP A 136 -1.27 -14.44 3.17
C ASP A 136 -1.20 -13.63 1.85
N GLY A 137 -1.95 -12.52 1.76
CA GLY A 137 -1.90 -11.55 0.66
C GLY A 137 -1.31 -10.21 1.09
N PHE A 138 -0.92 -9.40 0.10
CA PHE A 138 -0.47 -8.03 0.36
C PHE A 138 -1.64 -7.09 0.62
N LEU A 139 -1.39 -6.06 1.44
CA LEU A 139 -2.35 -5.02 1.77
C LEU A 139 -1.93 -3.69 1.14
N PRO A 140 -2.87 -2.87 0.67
CA PRO A 140 -2.62 -1.48 0.32
C PRO A 140 -1.87 -0.73 1.43
N CYS A 141 -0.70 -0.17 1.07
CA CYS A 141 0.26 0.36 2.03
C CYS A 141 -0.30 1.51 2.89
N THR A 142 -1.14 2.39 2.35
CA THR A 142 -1.74 3.50 3.10
C THR A 142 -2.73 3.00 4.17
N PRO A 143 -3.76 2.20 3.85
CA PRO A 143 -4.63 1.56 4.85
C PRO A 143 -3.88 0.73 5.89
N ALA A 144 -2.89 -0.06 5.48
CA ALA A 144 -2.05 -0.81 6.41
C ALA A 144 -1.29 0.11 7.37
N GLY A 145 -0.72 1.20 6.85
CA GLY A 145 -0.07 2.23 7.66
C GLY A 145 -1.02 2.90 8.66
N ILE A 146 -2.28 3.13 8.28
CA ILE A 146 -3.31 3.67 9.20
C ILE A 146 -3.58 2.68 10.33
N GLN A 147 -3.73 1.39 10.06
CA GLN A 147 -3.89 0.38 11.13
C GLN A 147 -2.69 0.39 12.09
N VAL A 148 -1.45 0.43 11.56
CA VAL A 148 -0.25 0.52 12.39
C VAL A 148 -0.26 1.79 13.24
N MET A 149 -0.67 2.94 12.69
CA MET A 149 -0.77 4.18 13.45
C MET A 149 -1.81 4.11 14.57
N LEU A 150 -2.97 3.50 14.33
CA LEU A 150 -3.99 3.29 15.37
C LEU A 150 -3.48 2.37 16.49
N GLN A 151 -2.78 1.30 16.13
CA GLN A 151 -2.19 0.35 17.07
C GLN A 151 -1.11 1.02 17.94
N GLU A 152 -0.15 1.72 17.34
CA GLU A 152 0.93 2.41 18.06
C GLU A 152 0.40 3.53 18.95
N ALA A 153 -0.72 4.16 18.58
CA ALA A 153 -1.42 5.14 19.39
C ALA A 153 -2.31 4.51 20.50
N GLY A 154 -2.38 3.18 20.60
CA GLY A 154 -3.21 2.49 21.59
C GLY A 154 -4.72 2.66 21.38
N VAL A 155 -5.16 3.01 20.18
CA VAL A 155 -6.57 3.22 19.85
C VAL A 155 -7.29 1.88 19.81
N LYS A 156 -8.28 1.69 20.68
CA LYS A 156 -9.17 0.52 20.63
C LYS A 156 -10.14 0.67 19.46
N THR A 157 -10.10 -0.26 18.54
CA THR A 157 -10.96 -0.30 17.33
C THR A 157 -12.21 -1.16 17.52
N SER A 158 -12.11 -2.27 18.25
CA SER A 158 -13.23 -3.20 18.44
C SER A 158 -14.48 -2.52 19.01
N GLY A 159 -15.60 -2.67 18.31
CA GLY A 159 -16.90 -2.10 18.65
C GLY A 159 -17.05 -0.59 18.38
N LYS A 160 -16.02 0.08 17.84
CA LYS A 160 -16.08 1.52 17.53
C LYS A 160 -16.82 1.81 16.24
N ASN A 161 -17.48 2.97 16.19
CA ASN A 161 -18.05 3.50 14.95
C ASN A 161 -16.96 4.21 14.14
N CYS A 162 -16.47 3.57 13.08
CA CYS A 162 -15.51 4.15 12.16
C CYS A 162 -16.22 4.70 10.93
N VAL A 163 -15.96 5.96 10.60
CA VAL A 163 -16.48 6.63 9.41
C VAL A 163 -15.31 6.91 8.47
N ILE A 164 -15.40 6.44 7.23
CA ILE A 164 -14.36 6.66 6.22
C ILE A 164 -14.92 7.61 5.17
N VAL A 165 -14.30 8.78 5.01
CA VAL A 165 -14.69 9.75 3.99
C VAL A 165 -13.87 9.53 2.73
N GLY A 166 -14.44 8.76 1.80
CA GLY A 166 -13.81 8.40 0.53
C GLY A 166 -13.89 6.90 0.27
N ARG A 167 -14.05 6.53 -1.01
CA ARG A 167 -14.21 5.12 -1.44
C ARG A 167 -13.32 4.76 -2.61
N SER A 168 -12.12 5.33 -2.66
CA SER A 168 -11.13 4.95 -3.66
C SER A 168 -10.76 3.47 -3.51
N ASN A 169 -10.34 2.84 -4.61
CA ASN A 169 -9.89 1.45 -4.58
C ASN A 169 -8.53 1.28 -3.88
N ILE A 170 -7.80 2.38 -3.65
CA ILE A 170 -6.44 2.36 -3.07
C ILE A 170 -6.39 2.70 -1.57
N VAL A 171 -7.41 3.39 -1.04
CA VAL A 171 -7.45 3.80 0.37
C VAL A 171 -8.80 3.49 1.00
N GLY A 172 -9.87 4.14 0.55
CA GLY A 172 -11.16 4.13 1.27
C GLY A 172 -11.79 2.75 1.41
N LYS A 173 -11.95 2.02 0.29
CA LYS A 173 -12.53 0.67 0.34
C LYS A 173 -11.62 -0.34 1.07
N PRO A 174 -10.30 -0.38 0.82
CA PRO A 174 -9.41 -1.21 1.61
C PRO A 174 -9.44 -0.90 3.12
N MET A 175 -9.44 0.38 3.51
CA MET A 175 -9.51 0.78 4.92
C MET A 175 -10.78 0.26 5.58
N ALA A 176 -11.91 0.33 4.86
CA ALA A 176 -13.17 -0.22 5.34
C ALA A 176 -13.06 -1.73 5.53
N ALA A 177 -12.54 -2.44 4.52
CA ALA A 177 -12.34 -3.89 4.56
C ALA A 177 -11.45 -4.30 5.73
N LEU A 178 -10.39 -3.55 6.02
CA LEU A 178 -9.46 -3.84 7.11
C LEU A 178 -10.07 -3.60 8.49
N LEU A 179 -10.79 -2.50 8.69
CA LEU A 179 -11.37 -2.17 9.99
C LEU A 179 -12.61 -2.99 10.34
N MET A 180 -13.31 -3.56 9.35
CA MET A 180 -14.48 -4.42 9.59
C MET A 180 -14.12 -5.88 9.86
N GLN A 181 -12.84 -6.27 9.77
CA GLN A 181 -12.43 -7.67 10.05
C GLN A 181 -12.70 -8.06 11.50
N ASP A 182 -12.98 -9.35 11.72
CA ASP A 182 -13.08 -9.93 13.07
C ASP A 182 -11.67 -10.14 13.66
N ALA A 183 -11.07 -9.05 14.16
CA ALA A 183 -9.76 -9.03 14.80
C ALA A 183 -9.69 -7.93 15.87
N GLY A 184 -8.87 -8.12 16.91
CA GLY A 184 -8.80 -7.21 18.07
C GLY A 184 -8.28 -5.80 17.75
N ASP A 185 -7.48 -5.67 16.69
CA ASP A 185 -6.98 -4.43 16.11
C ASP A 185 -7.87 -3.90 14.97
N ALA A 186 -9.01 -4.55 14.74
CA ALA A 186 -10.08 -4.16 13.81
C ALA A 186 -11.44 -4.24 14.53
N ASN A 187 -12.44 -4.91 13.94
CA ASN A 187 -13.76 -5.14 14.51
C ASN A 187 -14.58 -3.86 14.77
N CYS A 188 -14.44 -2.86 13.90
CA CYS A 188 -15.25 -1.65 13.89
C CYS A 188 -16.62 -1.89 13.23
N THR A 189 -17.63 -1.13 13.65
CA THR A 189 -18.78 -0.81 12.78
C THR A 189 -18.33 0.25 11.79
N VAL A 190 -18.39 -0.02 10.48
CA VAL A 190 -17.81 0.88 9.46
C VAL A 190 -18.88 1.53 8.58
N THR A 191 -18.84 2.85 8.47
CA THR A 191 -19.62 3.64 7.52
C THR A 191 -18.70 4.23 6.45
N VAL A 192 -18.98 4.01 5.17
CA VAL A 192 -18.20 4.59 4.06
C VAL A 192 -18.98 5.73 3.39
N CYS A 193 -18.49 6.96 3.55
CA CYS A 193 -19.04 8.15 2.93
C CYS A 193 -18.32 8.50 1.61
N HIS A 194 -18.99 9.28 0.76
CA HIS A 194 -18.44 9.75 -0.52
C HIS A 194 -19.14 11.03 -0.98
N ARG A 195 -18.74 11.57 -2.14
CA ARG A 195 -19.26 12.82 -2.74
C ARG A 195 -20.79 12.89 -2.98
N HIS A 196 -21.51 11.79 -2.76
CA HIS A 196 -22.97 11.71 -2.94
C HIS A 196 -23.69 11.31 -1.64
N THR A 197 -22.96 11.22 -0.52
CA THR A 197 -23.55 10.97 0.79
C THR A 197 -24.37 12.19 1.19
N ALA A 198 -25.66 11.98 1.46
CA ALA A 198 -26.51 13.01 2.04
C ALA A 198 -26.09 13.26 3.51
N ASP A 199 -26.11 14.52 3.94
CA ASP A 199 -25.73 14.93 5.30
C ASP A 199 -24.46 14.26 5.83
N LEU A 200 -23.34 14.47 5.12
CA LEU A 200 -22.03 13.98 5.52
C LEU A 200 -21.68 14.33 6.98
N ALA A 201 -22.14 15.48 7.46
CA ALA A 201 -21.85 15.97 8.81
C ALA A 201 -22.47 15.08 9.89
N SER A 202 -23.67 14.53 9.68
CA SER A 202 -24.28 13.60 10.63
C SER A 202 -23.43 12.35 10.85
N HIS A 203 -22.91 11.78 9.76
CA HIS A 203 -22.02 10.63 9.82
C HIS A 203 -20.72 10.96 10.54
N THR A 204 -19.98 12.00 10.11
CA THR A 204 -18.66 12.30 10.67
C THR A 204 -18.70 12.75 12.13
N LYS A 205 -19.77 13.40 12.59
CA LYS A 205 -19.95 13.77 14.01
C LYS A 205 -20.18 12.57 14.94
N SER A 206 -20.66 11.46 14.40
CA SER A 206 -20.89 10.22 15.17
C SER A 206 -19.67 9.30 15.25
N ALA A 207 -18.58 9.65 14.56
CA ALA A 207 -17.41 8.79 14.41
C ALA A 207 -16.56 8.76 15.69
N ASP A 208 -16.27 7.56 16.19
CA ASP A 208 -15.17 7.34 17.14
C ASP A 208 -13.81 7.42 16.42
N ILE A 209 -13.77 6.99 15.15
CA ILE A 209 -12.59 6.99 14.27
C ILE A 209 -13.02 7.56 12.91
N LEU A 210 -12.35 8.60 12.42
CA LEU A 210 -12.66 9.31 11.17
C LEU A 210 -11.47 9.34 10.20
#